data_AF-A0A2A2R6Z7-F1
#
_entry.id   AF-A0A2A2R6Z7-F1
#
_cell.length_a   1.000
_cell.length_b   1.000
_cell.length_c   1.000
_cell.angle_alpha   90.00
_cell.angle_beta   90.00
_cell.angle_gamma   90.00
#
_symmetry.space_group_name_H-M   'P 1'
#
loop_
_entity.id
_entity.type
_entity.pdbx_description
1 polymer ?
#
loop_
_entity_poly.entity_id
_entity_poly.type
_entity_poly.pdbx_seq_one_letter_code
_entity_poly.pdbx_strand_id
1 'polypeptide(L)'
;MADLKPDFLSLVAHVVIRSRLARLAIAATLVLLFMLKGIATEKIVPATHTVFAPTSFWYQPLPKDVPLHADSENLVTEFLRQKKKYYNTVTINTVAFSCPVYLVPKETPTVRVEEWDGQKKGFKNPKLAAQWEAVPIPEYAAPADGTDAEMCIYQPETDTLWEFWNTRKREGQWEACWGGKMTNVSRNPGIWPDHFGTTATSLPFIGGQITAEELRRGAIHHVMGIALVDCEEPQLFSWPAQRSDGSNPERLPHRIQEGQRFRLNPDVDVEALSMHPAGKIIARAAQQYGFVVWDRAGAISLRAENPKAWTQKGLPDPYPEIFKSAAGWEILQGFPWEKIQFLPPHYGKPNEPMNR
;
A
#
# COMPACT_ATOMS: atom_id res chain seq x y z
N MET A 1 -0.37 -88.25 37.38
CA MET A 1 0.68 -87.59 36.57
C MET A 1 0.27 -87.76 35.11
N ALA A 2 0.06 -86.74 34.30
CA ALA A 2 0.12 -85.30 34.50
C ALA A 2 -0.57 -84.63 33.29
N ASP A 3 -1.09 -83.44 33.56
CA ASP A 3 -1.23 -82.26 32.69
C ASP A 3 -2.23 -82.21 31.53
N LEU A 4 -3.39 -81.65 31.89
CA LEU A 4 -4.21 -80.74 31.09
C LEU A 4 -3.64 -79.31 31.15
N LYS A 5 -3.40 -78.66 30.00
CA LYS A 5 -4.13 -77.45 29.54
C LYS A 5 -3.47 -76.78 28.31
N PRO A 6 -4.25 -76.23 27.36
CA PRO A 6 -3.75 -75.56 26.17
C PRO A 6 -3.61 -74.03 26.32
N ASP A 7 -2.62 -73.50 25.60
CA ASP A 7 -2.48 -72.15 25.01
C ASP A 7 -3.00 -70.92 25.78
N PHE A 8 -2.13 -70.39 26.64
CA PHE A 8 -2.28 -69.04 27.21
C PHE A 8 -1.68 -67.92 26.31
N LEU A 9 -0.93 -68.27 25.26
CA LEU A 9 -0.20 -67.31 24.42
C LEU A 9 -1.04 -66.67 23.31
N SER A 10 -2.11 -67.33 22.83
CA SER A 10 -2.96 -66.78 21.75
C SER A 10 -3.93 -65.69 22.21
N LEU A 11 -4.33 -65.70 23.49
CA LEU A 11 -5.33 -64.76 24.02
C LEU A 11 -4.73 -63.38 24.36
N VAL A 12 -3.48 -63.35 24.83
CA VAL A 12 -2.79 -62.09 25.21
C VAL A 12 -2.43 -61.25 23.98
N ALA A 13 -2.06 -61.89 22.86
CA ALA A 13 -1.76 -61.18 21.61
C ALA A 13 -2.99 -60.45 21.03
N HIS A 14 -4.17 -61.06 21.09
CA HIS A 14 -5.41 -60.45 20.60
C HIS A 14 -5.88 -59.25 21.45
N VAL A 15 -5.68 -59.29 22.76
CA VAL A 15 -6.07 -58.19 23.67
C VAL A 15 -5.12 -56.99 23.53
N VAL A 16 -3.81 -57.23 23.39
CA VAL A 16 -2.80 -56.15 23.23
C VAL A 16 -2.90 -55.47 21.86
N ILE A 17 -3.23 -56.22 20.80
CA ILE A 17 -3.42 -55.64 19.46
C ILE A 17 -4.72 -54.81 19.41
N ARG A 18 -5.82 -55.28 20.02
CA ARG A 18 -7.07 -54.50 20.13
C ARG A 18 -6.90 -53.24 20.98
N SER A 19 -6.08 -53.27 22.05
CA SER A 19 -5.83 -52.07 22.87
C SER A 19 -4.93 -51.05 22.17
N ARG A 20 -3.99 -51.47 21.31
CA ARG A 20 -3.16 -50.57 20.49
C ARG A 20 -3.96 -49.95 19.34
N LEU A 21 -4.83 -50.71 18.68
CA LEU A 21 -5.73 -50.20 17.64
C LEU A 21 -6.78 -49.24 18.19
N ALA A 22 -7.35 -49.51 19.38
CA ALA A 22 -8.26 -48.59 20.05
C ALA A 22 -7.56 -47.29 20.49
N ARG A 23 -6.31 -47.36 20.98
CA ARG A 23 -5.52 -46.17 21.32
C ARG A 23 -5.07 -45.38 20.09
N LEU A 24 -4.75 -46.04 18.97
CA LEU A 24 -4.49 -45.35 17.70
C LEU A 24 -5.76 -44.72 17.13
N ALA A 25 -6.93 -45.37 17.24
CA ALA A 25 -8.19 -44.80 16.78
C ALA A 25 -8.61 -43.59 17.62
N ILE A 26 -8.43 -43.64 18.96
CA ILE A 26 -8.72 -42.49 19.85
C ILE A 26 -7.71 -41.36 19.64
N ALA A 27 -6.42 -41.66 19.44
CA ALA A 27 -5.41 -40.66 19.11
C ALA A 27 -5.65 -40.04 17.72
N ALA A 28 -6.02 -40.84 16.71
CA ALA A 28 -6.37 -40.34 15.38
C ALA A 28 -7.65 -39.49 15.42
N THR A 29 -8.63 -39.84 16.25
CA THR A 29 -9.88 -39.06 16.42
C THR A 29 -9.63 -37.76 17.18
N LEU A 30 -8.75 -37.75 18.19
CA LEU A 30 -8.34 -36.53 18.89
C LEU A 30 -7.45 -35.62 18.03
N VAL A 31 -6.55 -36.18 17.20
CA VAL A 31 -5.79 -35.40 16.21
C VAL A 31 -6.72 -34.83 15.14
N LEU A 32 -7.74 -35.57 14.69
CA LEU A 32 -8.74 -35.03 13.75
C LEU A 32 -9.60 -33.92 14.39
N LEU A 33 -9.97 -34.06 15.67
CA LEU A 33 -10.70 -33.02 16.44
C LEU A 33 -9.83 -31.79 16.79
N PHE A 34 -8.51 -31.95 16.93
CA PHE A 34 -7.58 -30.82 17.06
C PHE A 34 -7.28 -30.16 15.70
N MET A 35 -7.24 -30.93 14.60
CA MET A 35 -7.14 -30.40 13.24
C MET A 35 -8.41 -29.65 12.81
N LEU A 36 -9.58 -30.05 13.32
CA LEU A 36 -10.87 -29.38 13.04
C LEU A 36 -11.14 -28.15 13.93
N LYS A 37 -10.45 -27.99 15.06
CA LYS A 37 -10.55 -26.79 15.92
C LYS A 37 -9.56 -25.68 15.56
N GLY A 38 -8.64 -25.93 14.62
CA GLY A 38 -7.58 -25.00 14.22
C GLY A 38 -7.73 -24.40 12.83
N ILE A 39 -8.78 -24.74 12.07
CA ILE A 39 -9.12 -23.98 10.87
C ILE A 39 -10.05 -22.86 11.32
N ALA A 40 -9.48 -21.89 12.04
CA ALA A 40 -9.92 -20.54 11.77
C ALA A 40 -9.71 -20.40 10.27
N THR A 41 -10.80 -20.32 9.50
CA THR A 41 -10.71 -19.70 8.18
C THR A 41 -10.05 -18.37 8.46
N GLU A 42 -8.75 -18.27 8.17
CA GLU A 42 -8.10 -17.00 7.92
C GLU A 42 -9.06 -16.35 6.94
N LYS A 43 -9.83 -15.36 7.42
CA LYS A 43 -10.63 -14.55 6.52
C LYS A 43 -9.61 -14.13 5.48
N ILE A 44 -9.80 -14.58 4.25
CA ILE A 44 -9.01 -14.17 3.10
C ILE A 44 -8.91 -12.66 3.23
N VAL A 45 -7.75 -12.17 3.66
CA VAL A 45 -7.48 -10.73 3.61
C VAL A 45 -7.59 -10.46 2.13
N PRO A 46 -8.58 -9.67 1.67
CA PRO A 46 -8.77 -9.42 0.27
C PRO A 46 -7.43 -8.95 -0.24
N ALA A 47 -6.86 -9.71 -1.16
CA ALA A 47 -5.55 -9.41 -1.66
C ALA A 47 -5.59 -7.96 -2.16
N THR A 48 -4.68 -7.13 -1.63
CA THR A 48 -4.71 -5.67 -1.70
C THR A 48 -4.70 -5.07 -3.12
N HIS A 49 -4.66 -5.93 -4.15
CA HIS A 49 -4.50 -5.58 -5.57
C HIS A 49 -5.80 -5.17 -6.29
N THR A 50 -6.99 -5.24 -5.68
CA THR A 50 -8.25 -4.81 -6.36
C THR A 50 -9.16 -4.00 -5.45
N VAL A 51 -8.66 -2.88 -4.95
CA VAL A 51 -9.50 -1.88 -4.27
C VAL A 51 -10.30 -1.08 -5.28
N PHE A 52 -9.69 -0.73 -6.41
CA PHE A 52 -10.31 0.07 -7.47
C PHE A 52 -10.88 -0.78 -8.62
N ALA A 53 -11.50 -0.12 -9.60
CA ALA A 53 -11.91 -0.79 -10.84
C ALA A 53 -10.75 -1.58 -11.45
N PRO A 54 -10.98 -2.79 -12.00
CA PRO A 54 -9.93 -3.54 -12.70
C PRO A 54 -9.27 -2.79 -13.87
N THR A 55 -9.99 -1.83 -14.45
CA THR A 55 -9.50 -0.94 -15.51
C THR A 55 -8.78 0.31 -14.99
N SER A 56 -8.60 0.44 -13.66
CA SER A 56 -7.85 1.53 -13.05
C SER A 56 -6.43 1.56 -13.56
N PHE A 57 -5.88 2.77 -13.73
CA PHE A 57 -4.50 2.97 -14.12
C PHE A 57 -3.50 2.33 -13.15
N TRP A 58 -3.89 2.18 -11.87
CA TRP A 58 -3.08 1.52 -10.86
C TRP A 58 -2.72 0.10 -11.29
N TYR A 59 -3.61 -0.60 -11.99
CA TYR A 59 -3.44 -2.02 -12.31
C TYR A 59 -3.03 -2.28 -13.77
N GLN A 60 -2.85 -1.23 -14.57
CA GLN A 60 -2.48 -1.40 -15.97
C GLN A 60 -0.96 -1.54 -16.12
N PRO A 61 -0.46 -2.73 -16.56
CA PRO A 61 0.95 -2.88 -16.85
C PRO A 61 1.35 -2.01 -18.05
N LEU A 62 2.60 -1.55 -18.05
CA LEU A 62 3.17 -0.81 -19.15
C LEU A 62 3.61 -1.78 -20.25
N PRO A 63 3.19 -1.58 -21.52
CA PRO A 63 3.75 -2.33 -22.63
C PRO A 63 5.27 -2.21 -22.66
N LYS A 64 5.98 -3.27 -23.05
CA LYS A 64 7.44 -3.23 -23.15
C LYS A 64 7.89 -2.10 -24.09
N ASP A 65 7.25 -1.97 -25.24
CA ASP A 65 7.51 -0.91 -26.22
C ASP A 65 6.52 0.25 -26.03
N VAL A 66 6.65 0.96 -24.91
CA VAL A 66 5.87 2.16 -24.63
C VAL A 66 6.61 3.41 -25.16
N PRO A 67 5.92 4.36 -25.81
CA PRO A 67 6.53 5.65 -26.15
C PRO A 67 7.07 6.32 -24.88
N LEU A 68 8.33 6.74 -24.94
CA LEU A 68 8.97 7.48 -23.85
C LEU A 68 8.76 8.99 -24.04
N HIS A 69 8.90 9.73 -22.94
CA HIS A 69 9.02 11.17 -22.99
C HIS A 69 10.22 11.56 -23.86
N ALA A 70 10.05 12.50 -24.79
CA ALA A 70 11.15 12.95 -25.67
C ALA A 70 12.36 13.48 -24.87
N ASP A 71 12.09 14.07 -23.71
CA ASP A 71 13.08 14.59 -22.75
C ASP A 71 13.46 13.59 -21.64
N SER A 72 13.21 12.29 -21.81
CA SER A 72 13.40 11.31 -20.73
C SER A 72 14.82 11.30 -20.16
N GLU A 73 15.86 11.54 -20.97
CA GLU A 73 17.25 11.54 -20.49
C GLU A 73 17.55 12.71 -19.53
N ASN A 74 16.99 13.89 -19.80
CA ASN A 74 17.15 15.03 -18.90
C ASN A 74 16.30 14.89 -17.63
N LEU A 75 15.11 14.29 -17.72
CA LEU A 75 14.30 13.95 -16.55
C LEU A 75 14.99 12.91 -15.64
N VAL A 76 15.69 11.93 -16.22
CA VAL A 76 16.54 10.99 -15.46
C VAL A 76 17.69 11.75 -14.79
N THR A 77 18.35 12.65 -15.51
CA THR A 77 19.43 13.48 -14.96
C THR A 77 18.94 14.33 -13.79
N GLU A 78 17.74 14.91 -13.91
CA GLU A 78 17.11 15.68 -12.85
C GLU A 78 16.74 14.82 -11.64
N PHE A 79 16.18 13.63 -11.84
CA PHE A 79 15.93 12.67 -10.76
C PHE A 79 17.22 12.32 -10.01
N LEU A 80 18.29 12.01 -10.74
CA LEU A 80 19.60 11.67 -10.15
C LEU A 80 20.24 12.86 -9.43
N ARG A 81 20.04 14.09 -9.92
CA ARG A 81 20.47 15.32 -9.25
C ARG A 81 19.76 15.46 -7.90
N GLN A 82 18.43 15.28 -7.85
CA GLN A 82 17.67 15.30 -6.59
C GLN A 82 18.17 14.23 -5.63
N LYS A 83 18.28 12.97 -6.09
CA LYS A 83 18.81 11.87 -5.28
C LYS A 83 20.16 12.27 -4.67
N LYS A 84 21.12 12.70 -5.48
CA LYS A 84 22.47 13.09 -5.04
C LYS A 84 22.44 14.24 -4.03
N LYS A 85 21.64 15.28 -4.29
CA LYS A 85 21.55 16.49 -3.45
C LYS A 85 20.87 16.18 -2.10
N TYR A 86 19.83 15.36 -2.12
CA TYR A 86 18.98 15.07 -0.96
C TYR A 86 19.26 13.64 -0.48
N TYR A 87 20.29 13.49 0.35
CA TYR A 87 20.67 12.26 1.07
C TYR A 87 21.32 11.14 0.25
N ASN A 88 21.51 11.32 -1.06
CA ASN A 88 22.11 10.34 -1.96
C ASN A 88 21.40 8.97 -1.97
N THR A 89 20.12 8.93 -1.62
CA THR A 89 19.36 7.69 -1.51
C THR A 89 17.90 7.87 -1.92
N VAL A 90 17.22 6.76 -2.15
CA VAL A 90 15.75 6.67 -2.18
C VAL A 90 15.37 5.78 -1.00
N THR A 91 14.43 6.24 -0.18
CA THR A 91 14.01 5.48 1.02
C THR A 91 12.61 4.88 0.86
N ILE A 92 12.28 3.93 1.73
CA ILE A 92 10.92 3.42 1.91
C ILE A 92 10.45 3.86 3.31
N ASN A 93 9.43 4.70 3.35
CA ASN A 93 8.79 5.07 4.61
C ASN A 93 7.82 3.96 5.02
N THR A 94 7.95 3.50 6.26
CA THR A 94 7.03 2.52 6.86
C THR A 94 6.21 3.13 8.00
N VAL A 95 6.78 4.02 8.83
CA VAL A 95 6.10 4.52 10.05
C VAL A 95 5.70 5.99 9.95
N ALA A 96 6.67 6.89 9.76
CA ALA A 96 6.40 8.31 9.56
C ALA A 96 6.16 8.59 8.08
N PHE A 97 5.20 9.46 7.76
CA PHE A 97 4.83 9.79 6.38
C PHE A 97 4.46 8.55 5.55
N SER A 98 3.68 7.67 6.17
CA SER A 98 3.08 6.49 5.56
C SER A 98 1.66 6.30 6.11
N CYS A 99 0.64 6.31 5.25
CA CYS A 99 -0.75 6.16 5.69
C CYS A 99 -0.99 4.75 6.25
N PRO A 100 -1.52 4.60 7.48
CA PRO A 100 -2.17 3.36 7.90
C PRO A 100 -3.50 3.21 7.17
N VAL A 101 -3.72 2.01 6.64
CA VAL A 101 -5.00 1.62 6.03
C VAL A 101 -5.72 0.67 6.98
N TYR A 102 -6.81 1.14 7.58
CA TYR A 102 -7.65 0.30 8.42
C TYR A 102 -8.80 -0.28 7.60
N LEU A 103 -8.71 -1.58 7.28
CA LEU A 103 -9.85 -2.35 6.82
C LEU A 103 -10.80 -2.61 7.99
N VAL A 104 -12.06 -2.20 7.85
CA VAL A 104 -13.06 -2.25 8.92
C VAL A 104 -14.34 -2.97 8.46
N PRO A 105 -14.96 -3.80 9.32
CA PRO A 105 -16.23 -4.41 9.00
C PRO A 105 -17.38 -3.39 9.01
N LYS A 106 -18.53 -3.79 8.47
CA LYS A 106 -19.74 -2.94 8.42
C LYS A 106 -20.22 -2.47 9.79
N GLU A 107 -19.99 -3.27 10.82
CA GLU A 107 -20.48 -3.06 12.18
C GLU A 107 -19.62 -2.08 12.99
N THR A 108 -18.49 -1.61 12.44
CA THR A 108 -17.65 -0.63 13.13
C THR A 108 -18.46 0.64 13.41
N PRO A 109 -18.57 1.08 14.68
CA PRO A 109 -19.30 2.29 15.03
C PRO A 109 -18.78 3.50 14.26
N THR A 110 -19.69 4.34 13.79
CA THR A 110 -19.33 5.56 13.09
C THR A 110 -19.18 6.73 14.04
N VAL A 111 -18.19 7.57 13.78
CA VAL A 111 -17.97 8.85 14.45
C VAL A 111 -17.99 9.98 13.42
N ARG A 112 -18.36 11.19 13.85
CA ARG A 112 -18.16 12.39 13.05
C ARG A 112 -16.68 12.78 13.10
N VAL A 113 -16.11 13.19 11.97
CA VAL A 113 -14.79 13.85 11.92
C VAL A 113 -14.99 15.31 11.55
N GLU A 114 -14.41 16.22 12.32
CA GLU A 114 -14.50 17.65 12.04
C GLU A 114 -13.31 18.15 11.23
N GLU A 115 -13.57 19.04 10.28
CA GLU A 115 -12.48 19.79 9.65
C GLU A 115 -11.91 20.80 10.65
N TRP A 116 -10.59 20.87 10.78
CA TRP A 116 -9.90 21.95 11.48
C TRP A 116 -9.02 22.72 10.52
N ASP A 117 -8.81 24.02 10.79
CA ASP A 117 -8.12 24.92 9.86
C ASP A 117 -6.59 24.80 9.93
N GLY A 118 -6.06 23.62 9.59
CA GLY A 118 -4.61 23.37 9.55
C GLY A 118 -3.90 24.05 8.39
N GLN A 119 -4.63 24.41 7.33
CA GLN A 119 -4.11 25.19 6.19
C GLN A 119 -4.23 26.71 6.41
N LYS A 120 -4.82 27.16 7.52
CA LYS A 120 -5.03 28.57 7.86
C LYS A 120 -5.80 29.34 6.77
N LYS A 121 -6.78 28.67 6.16
CA LYS A 121 -7.65 29.23 5.11
C LYS A 121 -8.70 30.18 5.66
N GLY A 122 -9.03 30.09 6.95
CA GLY A 122 -10.08 30.89 7.60
C GLY A 122 -11.51 30.42 7.33
N PHE A 123 -11.70 29.27 6.65
CA PHE A 123 -13.01 28.66 6.44
C PHE A 123 -12.92 27.13 6.43
N LYS A 124 -14.05 26.46 6.70
CA LYS A 124 -14.21 25.00 6.56
C LYS A 124 -14.99 24.68 5.29
N ASN A 125 -14.66 23.57 4.63
CA ASN A 125 -15.33 23.06 3.45
C ASN A 125 -16.62 22.30 3.82
N PRO A 126 -17.81 22.80 3.42
CA PRO A 126 -19.08 22.12 3.73
C PRO A 126 -19.20 20.73 3.10
N LYS A 127 -18.52 20.46 1.98
CA LYS A 127 -18.50 19.11 1.38
C LYS A 127 -17.75 18.12 2.26
N LEU A 128 -16.63 18.52 2.89
CA LEU A 128 -15.92 17.65 3.84
C LEU A 128 -16.76 17.37 5.08
N ALA A 129 -17.46 18.38 5.59
CA ALA A 129 -18.38 18.20 6.72
C ALA A 129 -19.45 17.12 6.43
N ALA A 130 -20.00 17.10 5.21
CA ALA A 130 -20.95 16.08 4.77
C ALA A 130 -20.28 14.71 4.52
N GLN A 131 -19.09 14.68 3.92
CA GLN A 131 -18.34 13.45 3.67
C GLN A 131 -17.92 12.73 4.96
N TRP A 132 -17.74 13.48 6.05
CA TRP A 132 -17.21 13.00 7.32
C TRP A 132 -18.24 12.98 8.46
N GLU A 133 -19.52 13.08 8.14
CA GLU A 133 -20.61 13.04 9.13
C GLU A 133 -20.65 11.70 9.90
N ALA A 134 -20.36 10.59 9.21
CA ALA A 134 -20.34 9.25 9.78
C ALA A 134 -19.21 8.41 9.15
N VAL A 135 -18.08 8.33 9.86
CA VAL A 135 -16.88 7.57 9.45
C VAL A 135 -16.69 6.37 10.38
N PRO A 136 -16.53 5.13 9.87
CA PRO A 136 -16.34 3.94 10.69
C PRO A 136 -14.90 3.82 11.22
N ILE A 137 -14.52 4.72 12.14
CA ILE A 137 -13.18 4.72 12.75
C ILE A 137 -13.16 3.71 13.91
N PRO A 138 -12.34 2.64 13.85
CA PRO A 138 -12.24 1.69 14.96
C PRO A 138 -11.51 2.34 16.14
N GLU A 139 -11.82 1.91 17.36
CA GLU A 139 -11.32 2.54 18.59
C GLU A 139 -9.79 2.56 18.67
N TYR A 140 -9.14 1.53 18.13
CA TYR A 140 -7.68 1.40 18.09
C TYR A 140 -7.00 2.22 16.99
N ALA A 141 -7.75 2.90 16.10
CA ALA A 141 -7.14 3.63 15.01
C ALA A 141 -6.23 4.75 15.51
N ALA A 142 -5.05 4.83 14.92
CA ALA A 142 -4.10 5.93 15.10
C ALA A 142 -3.62 6.42 13.73
N PRO A 143 -3.44 7.75 13.54
CA PRO A 143 -2.86 8.29 12.32
C PRO A 143 -1.37 7.93 12.21
N ALA A 144 -0.78 8.12 11.03
CA ALA A 144 0.64 7.99 10.77
C ALA A 144 1.49 8.86 11.71
N ASP A 145 2.75 8.47 11.92
CA ASP A 145 3.71 9.39 12.54
C ASP A 145 4.15 10.46 11.52
N GLY A 146 4.83 11.51 12.02
CA GLY A 146 5.22 12.67 11.21
C GLY A 146 4.15 13.76 11.23
N THR A 147 4.46 14.89 10.58
CA THR A 147 3.62 16.09 10.61
C THR A 147 2.33 15.95 9.81
N ASP A 148 2.27 15.00 8.89
CA ASP A 148 1.14 14.83 7.97
C ASP A 148 0.01 14.02 8.59
N ALA A 149 0.32 13.20 9.61
CA ALA A 149 -0.65 12.44 10.41
C ALA A 149 -1.79 11.83 9.56
N GLU A 150 -1.40 11.15 8.50
CA GLU A 150 -2.31 10.59 7.49
C GLU A 150 -3.08 9.41 8.07
N MET A 151 -4.32 9.19 7.64
CA MET A 151 -5.08 8.01 8.03
C MET A 151 -6.09 7.64 6.95
N CYS A 152 -6.19 6.33 6.69
CA CYS A 152 -7.03 5.78 5.65
C CYS A 152 -7.97 4.73 6.28
N ILE A 153 -9.28 4.83 6.03
CA ILE A 153 -10.28 3.85 6.48
C ILE A 153 -10.95 3.28 5.24
N TYR A 154 -10.95 1.96 5.08
CA TYR A 154 -11.65 1.30 3.99
C TYR A 154 -12.66 0.30 4.55
N GLN A 155 -13.93 0.42 4.15
CA GLN A 155 -15.01 -0.49 4.52
C GLN A 155 -15.51 -1.21 3.26
N PRO A 156 -15.01 -2.44 2.99
CA PRO A 156 -15.33 -3.17 1.76
C PRO A 156 -16.83 -3.44 1.57
N GLU A 157 -17.57 -3.72 2.66
CA GLU A 157 -18.99 -4.08 2.60
C GLU A 157 -19.89 -2.93 2.14
N THR A 158 -19.47 -1.68 2.33
CA THR A 158 -20.15 -0.49 1.80
C THR A 158 -19.41 0.13 0.61
N ASP A 159 -18.34 -0.52 0.15
CA ASP A 159 -17.48 -0.07 -0.93
C ASP A 159 -17.09 1.40 -0.80
N THR A 160 -16.63 1.77 0.40
CA THR A 160 -16.36 3.17 0.76
C THR A 160 -15.00 3.34 1.42
N LEU A 161 -14.25 4.33 0.93
CA LEU A 161 -12.92 4.74 1.38
C LEU A 161 -13.00 6.15 1.97
N TRP A 162 -12.32 6.37 3.08
CA TRP A 162 -12.06 7.69 3.64
C TRP A 162 -10.55 7.90 3.79
N GLU A 163 -10.10 9.10 3.46
CA GLU A 163 -8.72 9.54 3.69
C GLU A 163 -8.73 10.85 4.47
N PHE A 164 -7.73 11.00 5.34
CA PHE A 164 -7.57 12.16 6.20
C PHE A 164 -6.11 12.62 6.19
N TRP A 165 -5.92 13.93 6.17
CA TRP A 165 -4.65 14.62 6.30
C TRP A 165 -4.64 15.50 7.54
N ASN A 166 -3.49 15.57 8.20
CA ASN A 166 -3.27 16.24 9.48
C ASN A 166 -4.33 15.82 10.51
N THR A 167 -4.47 14.51 10.65
CA THR A 167 -5.51 13.87 11.45
C THR A 167 -5.11 13.85 12.91
N ARG A 168 -6.03 14.18 13.80
CA ARG A 168 -5.79 14.15 15.25
C ARG A 168 -7.06 13.81 16.01
N LYS A 169 -6.88 13.39 17.26
CA LYS A 169 -7.95 13.24 18.23
C LYS A 169 -7.74 14.25 19.35
N ARG A 170 -8.65 15.21 19.52
CA ARG A 170 -8.62 16.24 20.57
C ARG A 170 -9.84 16.07 21.47
N GLU A 171 -9.62 15.89 22.77
CA GLU A 171 -10.71 15.80 23.76
C GLU A 171 -11.77 14.73 23.40
N GLY A 172 -11.33 13.63 22.79
CA GLY A 172 -12.22 12.54 22.33
C GLY A 172 -12.80 12.72 20.93
N GLN A 173 -12.75 13.93 20.36
CA GLN A 173 -13.25 14.25 19.03
C GLN A 173 -12.17 14.06 17.95
N TRP A 174 -12.53 13.40 16.85
CA TRP A 174 -11.65 13.29 15.68
C TRP A 174 -11.72 14.56 14.84
N GLU A 175 -10.56 15.04 14.41
CA GLU A 175 -10.41 16.19 13.52
C GLU A 175 -9.39 15.87 12.41
N ALA A 176 -9.62 16.41 11.21
CA ALA A 176 -8.66 16.36 10.10
C ALA A 176 -8.61 17.71 9.37
N CYS A 177 -7.50 18.06 8.75
CA CYS A 177 -7.38 19.33 8.02
C CYS A 177 -7.88 19.23 6.57
N TRP A 178 -7.69 18.08 5.93
CA TRP A 178 -8.13 17.81 4.57
C TRP A 178 -8.31 16.30 4.36
N GLY A 179 -8.80 15.89 3.20
CA GLY A 179 -8.95 14.48 2.83
C GLY A 179 -10.18 14.26 1.95
N GLY A 180 -10.90 13.16 2.14
CA GLY A 180 -12.13 12.90 1.40
C GLY A 180 -12.86 11.61 1.76
N LYS A 181 -14.04 11.43 1.14
CA LYS A 181 -14.82 10.18 1.10
C LYS A 181 -15.10 9.78 -0.35
N MET A 182 -14.80 8.53 -0.69
CA MET A 182 -15.05 7.92 -1.98
C MET A 182 -15.98 6.73 -1.79
N THR A 183 -17.09 6.71 -2.51
CA THR A 183 -18.01 5.56 -2.58
C THR A 183 -17.85 4.86 -3.92
N ASN A 184 -18.33 3.62 -4.02
CA ASN A 184 -18.14 2.78 -5.21
C ASN A 184 -16.66 2.62 -5.56
N VAL A 185 -15.81 2.42 -4.55
CA VAL A 185 -14.35 2.36 -4.68
C VAL A 185 -13.95 1.28 -5.68
N SER A 186 -14.57 0.09 -5.60
CA SER A 186 -14.38 -1.04 -6.52
C SER A 186 -14.70 -0.76 -7.99
N ARG A 187 -15.39 0.35 -8.28
CA ARG A 187 -15.73 0.83 -9.63
C ARG A 187 -15.06 2.15 -9.98
N ASN A 188 -14.33 2.75 -9.05
CA ASN A 188 -13.63 4.01 -9.25
C ASN A 188 -12.34 3.77 -10.04
N PRO A 189 -11.92 4.69 -10.94
CA PRO A 189 -10.64 4.58 -11.65
C PRO A 189 -9.39 4.74 -10.75
N GLY A 190 -9.55 4.93 -9.45
CA GLY A 190 -8.45 5.15 -8.50
C GLY A 190 -8.01 6.61 -8.41
N ILE A 191 -8.93 7.55 -8.59
CA ILE A 191 -8.69 9.00 -8.58
C ILE A 191 -9.78 9.65 -7.73
N TRP A 192 -9.39 10.56 -6.83
CA TRP A 192 -10.35 11.28 -5.99
C TRP A 192 -11.19 12.26 -6.84
N PRO A 193 -12.53 12.31 -6.65
CA PRO A 193 -13.36 13.35 -7.26
C PRO A 193 -13.09 14.71 -6.60
N ASP A 194 -13.40 15.81 -7.31
CA ASP A 194 -13.40 17.19 -6.78
C ASP A 194 -12.09 17.61 -6.08
N HIS A 195 -10.94 17.07 -6.51
CA HIS A 195 -9.61 17.35 -5.94
C HIS A 195 -9.43 16.97 -4.45
N PHE A 196 -10.29 16.10 -3.91
CA PHE A 196 -10.20 15.57 -2.55
C PHE A 196 -9.03 14.58 -2.38
N GLY A 197 -8.95 13.94 -1.21
CA GLY A 197 -7.88 12.99 -0.88
C GLY A 197 -6.65 13.68 -0.32
N THR A 198 -5.76 12.89 0.28
CA THR A 198 -4.66 13.43 1.08
C THR A 198 -3.45 13.86 0.27
N THR A 199 -2.95 13.01 -0.64
CA THR A 199 -1.76 13.31 -1.46
C THR A 199 -1.87 14.65 -2.16
N ALA A 200 -0.73 15.33 -2.41
CA ALA A 200 -0.70 16.58 -3.19
C ALA A 200 -1.39 16.44 -4.56
N THR A 201 -1.37 15.23 -5.12
CA THR A 201 -1.92 14.88 -6.42
C THR A 201 -3.39 14.48 -6.47
N SER A 202 -4.08 14.34 -5.33
CA SER A 202 -5.45 13.80 -5.29
C SER A 202 -5.53 12.34 -5.77
N LEU A 203 -4.46 11.59 -5.54
CA LEU A 203 -4.37 10.14 -5.75
C LEU A 203 -4.53 9.40 -4.40
N PRO A 204 -5.37 8.35 -4.31
CA PRO A 204 -5.53 7.61 -3.06
C PRO A 204 -4.26 6.87 -2.65
N PHE A 205 -3.89 6.93 -1.37
CA PHE A 205 -2.74 6.23 -0.83
C PHE A 205 -2.85 4.71 -0.99
N ILE A 206 -4.05 4.17 -0.74
CA ILE A 206 -4.33 2.73 -0.85
C ILE A 206 -4.07 2.17 -2.26
N GLY A 207 -3.98 3.02 -3.28
CA GLY A 207 -3.64 2.61 -4.65
C GLY A 207 -2.15 2.52 -4.94
N GLY A 208 -1.32 3.31 -4.24
CA GLY A 208 0.10 3.45 -4.55
C GLY A 208 1.06 2.99 -3.46
N GLN A 209 0.58 2.71 -2.23
CA GLN A 209 1.42 2.17 -1.17
C GLN A 209 1.78 0.71 -1.41
N ILE A 210 3.02 0.35 -1.09
CA ILE A 210 3.49 -1.05 -1.11
C ILE A 210 2.98 -1.76 0.13
N THR A 211 2.31 -2.89 0.00
CA THR A 211 1.75 -3.60 1.16
C THR A 211 2.70 -4.69 1.69
N ALA A 212 2.61 -4.97 3.00
CA ALA A 212 3.37 -6.05 3.61
C ALA A 212 3.02 -7.43 3.01
N GLU A 213 1.76 -7.63 2.61
CA GLU A 213 1.28 -8.84 1.93
C GLU A 213 2.01 -9.05 0.59
N GLU A 214 2.14 -8.00 -0.23
CA GLU A 214 2.81 -8.08 -1.53
C GLU A 214 4.29 -8.43 -1.40
N LEU A 215 4.96 -7.83 -0.42
CA LEU A 215 6.37 -8.12 -0.14
C LEU A 215 6.56 -9.56 0.35
N ARG A 216 5.64 -10.10 1.17
CA ARG A 216 5.65 -11.52 1.59
C ARG A 216 5.37 -12.46 0.42
N ARG A 217 4.40 -12.14 -0.43
CA ARG A 217 4.03 -12.94 -1.61
C ARG A 217 5.11 -12.89 -2.70
N GLY A 218 5.93 -11.85 -2.73
CA GLY A 218 7.00 -11.70 -3.72
C GLY A 218 6.63 -10.89 -4.97
N ALA A 219 5.44 -10.26 -4.98
CA ALA A 219 4.90 -9.58 -6.17
C ALA A 219 3.95 -8.43 -5.82
N ILE A 220 4.24 -7.27 -6.40
CA ILE A 220 3.41 -6.04 -6.39
C ILE A 220 2.78 -5.91 -7.77
N HIS A 221 1.45 -5.77 -7.83
CA HIS A 221 0.68 -5.78 -9.09
C HIS A 221 0.04 -4.44 -9.41
N HIS A 222 0.66 -3.35 -8.96
CA HIS A 222 0.15 -2.00 -9.22
C HIS A 222 1.28 -0.98 -9.40
N VAL A 223 0.91 0.18 -9.93
CA VAL A 223 1.78 1.37 -10.00
C VAL A 223 2.11 1.82 -8.58
N MET A 224 3.39 2.05 -8.29
CA MET A 224 3.82 2.50 -6.97
C MET A 224 3.87 4.03 -6.89
N GLY A 225 3.39 4.59 -5.79
CA GLY A 225 3.53 6.01 -5.51
C GLY A 225 4.96 6.36 -5.12
N ILE A 226 5.49 7.47 -5.66
CA ILE A 226 6.79 8.01 -5.28
C ILE A 226 6.69 9.50 -5.02
N ALA A 227 7.32 9.97 -3.94
CA ALA A 227 7.48 11.38 -3.65
C ALA A 227 8.86 11.87 -4.12
N LEU A 228 8.92 13.06 -4.71
CA LEU A 228 10.17 13.72 -5.11
C LEU A 228 10.41 14.97 -4.24
N VAL A 229 11.55 15.64 -4.40
CA VAL A 229 11.87 16.83 -3.58
C VAL A 229 11.55 18.11 -4.33
N ASP A 230 12.08 18.22 -5.55
CA ASP A 230 11.95 19.42 -6.38
C ASP A 230 11.09 19.09 -7.62
N CYS A 231 9.77 19.23 -7.48
CA CYS A 231 8.77 19.05 -8.55
C CYS A 231 8.55 20.33 -9.38
N GLU A 232 7.91 20.20 -10.54
CA GLU A 232 7.46 21.33 -11.37
C GLU A 232 6.40 22.21 -10.66
N GLU A 233 6.11 23.42 -11.13
CA GLU A 233 5.11 24.33 -10.56
C GLU A 233 3.66 23.77 -10.53
N PRO A 234 2.78 24.23 -9.59
CA PRO A 234 1.49 23.61 -9.31
C PRO A 234 0.53 23.49 -10.51
N GLN A 235 0.67 24.37 -11.50
CA GLN A 235 -0.18 24.43 -12.69
C GLN A 235 0.24 23.42 -13.77
N LEU A 236 1.43 22.83 -13.64
CA LEU A 236 2.00 21.89 -14.59
C LEU A 236 2.11 20.52 -13.93
N PHE A 237 1.03 19.75 -14.05
CA PHE A 237 0.92 18.38 -13.56
C PHE A 237 0.41 17.45 -14.65
N SER A 238 0.73 16.17 -14.52
CA SER A 238 0.38 15.12 -15.46
C SER A 238 -0.79 14.29 -14.93
N TRP A 239 -1.67 13.82 -15.82
CA TRP A 239 -2.66 12.80 -15.43
C TRP A 239 -1.88 11.55 -14.96
N PRO A 240 -2.31 10.85 -13.88
CA PRO A 240 -3.62 10.89 -13.23
C PRO A 240 -3.80 11.93 -12.10
N ALA A 241 -2.79 12.74 -11.79
CA ALA A 241 -2.94 13.80 -10.80
C ALA A 241 -4.06 14.77 -11.19
N GLN A 242 -4.83 15.23 -10.21
CA GLN A 242 -5.89 16.24 -10.39
C GLN A 242 -5.50 17.61 -9.83
N ARG A 243 -4.42 17.67 -9.07
CA ARG A 243 -3.80 18.88 -8.53
C ARG A 243 -2.32 18.59 -8.31
N SER A 244 -1.57 19.61 -7.95
CA SER A 244 -0.18 19.51 -7.59
C SER A 244 0.12 20.57 -6.55
N ASP A 245 1.00 20.27 -5.61
CA ASP A 245 1.56 21.29 -4.72
C ASP A 245 2.94 21.76 -5.19
N GLY A 246 3.33 21.33 -6.40
CA GLY A 246 4.50 21.67 -7.22
C GLY A 246 5.24 22.98 -6.90
N SER A 247 6.58 23.04 -6.97
CA SER A 247 7.27 24.32 -6.73
C SER A 247 8.57 24.43 -7.51
N ASN A 248 8.51 25.25 -8.57
CA ASN A 248 9.64 25.62 -9.39
C ASN A 248 9.72 27.15 -9.59
N PRO A 249 9.94 27.94 -8.53
CA PRO A 249 9.88 29.41 -8.61
C PRO A 249 10.95 29.99 -9.53
N GLU A 250 12.08 29.30 -9.68
CA GLU A 250 13.19 29.69 -10.56
C GLU A 250 12.99 29.24 -12.02
N ARG A 251 11.90 28.53 -12.32
CA ARG A 251 11.59 27.98 -13.65
C ARG A 251 12.75 27.19 -14.25
N LEU A 252 13.38 26.37 -13.40
CA LEU A 252 14.45 25.49 -13.83
C LEU A 252 13.90 24.48 -14.84
N PRO A 253 14.63 24.20 -15.93
CA PRO A 253 14.17 23.26 -16.95
C PRO A 253 14.16 21.83 -16.43
N HIS A 254 13.47 20.95 -17.16
CA HIS A 254 13.45 19.49 -16.91
C HIS A 254 12.90 19.10 -15.52
N ARG A 255 12.07 19.94 -14.90
CA ARG A 255 11.39 19.58 -13.66
C ARG A 255 10.34 18.51 -13.90
N ILE A 256 10.36 17.51 -13.02
CA ILE A 256 9.42 16.40 -13.09
C ILE A 256 8.07 16.86 -12.54
N GLN A 257 7.00 16.58 -13.29
CA GLN A 257 5.65 16.93 -12.90
C GLN A 257 5.11 15.94 -11.88
N GLU A 258 4.36 16.43 -10.89
CA GLU A 258 3.49 15.53 -10.13
C GLU A 258 2.44 14.90 -11.06
N GLY A 259 2.11 13.65 -10.79
CA GLY A 259 1.33 12.75 -11.63
C GLY A 259 2.08 12.15 -12.82
N GLN A 260 3.33 12.57 -13.09
CA GLN A 260 4.11 11.99 -14.19
C GLN A 260 4.47 10.54 -13.87
N ARG A 261 4.29 9.67 -14.86
CA ARG A 261 4.62 8.25 -14.75
C ARG A 261 6.00 7.96 -15.34
N PHE A 262 6.70 7.01 -14.74
CA PHE A 262 7.97 6.50 -15.23
C PHE A 262 8.16 5.06 -14.76
N ARG A 263 9.13 4.34 -15.32
CA ARG A 263 9.39 2.94 -14.96
C ARG A 263 10.88 2.64 -14.93
N LEU A 264 11.26 1.51 -14.35
CA LEU A 264 12.57 0.93 -14.61
C LEU A 264 12.59 0.36 -16.03
N ASN A 265 13.70 0.53 -16.77
CA ASN A 265 13.87 -0.07 -18.09
C ASN A 265 13.56 -1.59 -18.05
N PRO A 266 12.61 -2.10 -18.86
CA PRO A 266 12.18 -3.50 -18.83
C PRO A 266 13.27 -4.50 -19.25
N ASP A 267 14.38 -4.04 -19.84
CA ASP A 267 15.51 -4.90 -20.24
C ASP A 267 16.56 -5.06 -19.13
N VAL A 268 16.40 -4.40 -17.97
CA VAL A 268 17.26 -4.64 -16.82
C VAL A 268 17.04 -6.05 -16.27
N ASP A 269 18.11 -6.84 -16.16
CA ASP A 269 18.08 -8.10 -15.44
C ASP A 269 18.07 -7.82 -13.92
N VAL A 270 16.87 -7.83 -13.34
CA VAL A 270 16.67 -7.60 -11.90
C VAL A 270 17.32 -8.69 -11.05
N GLU A 271 17.40 -9.91 -11.56
CA GLU A 271 17.93 -11.04 -10.78
C GLU A 271 19.45 -10.97 -10.67
N ALA A 272 20.13 -10.36 -11.65
CA ALA A 272 21.55 -10.05 -11.58
C ALA A 272 21.91 -8.88 -10.64
N LEU A 273 20.93 -8.07 -10.20
CA LEU A 273 21.21 -6.93 -9.32
C LEU A 273 21.58 -7.39 -7.90
N SER A 274 22.66 -6.81 -7.36
CA SER A 274 23.05 -6.94 -5.95
C SER A 274 22.13 -6.08 -5.07
N MET A 275 20.93 -6.59 -4.80
CA MET A 275 19.89 -5.90 -4.04
C MET A 275 19.29 -6.80 -2.97
N HIS A 276 18.68 -6.17 -1.96
CA HIS A 276 17.82 -6.88 -1.01
C HIS A 276 16.66 -7.60 -1.73
N PRO A 277 16.21 -8.79 -1.28
CA PRO A 277 15.09 -9.50 -1.91
C PRO A 277 13.81 -8.64 -2.06
N ALA A 278 13.46 -7.87 -1.03
CA ALA A 278 12.35 -6.91 -1.11
C ALA A 278 12.58 -5.81 -2.17
N GLY A 279 13.82 -5.37 -2.35
CA GLY A 279 14.21 -4.43 -3.41
C GLY A 279 14.03 -5.03 -4.81
N LYS A 280 14.30 -6.32 -5.00
CA LYS A 280 14.04 -7.01 -6.28
C LYS A 280 12.54 -7.11 -6.59
N ILE A 281 11.69 -7.32 -5.58
CA ILE A 281 10.23 -7.29 -5.75
C ILE A 281 9.79 -5.91 -6.29
N ILE A 282 10.28 -4.84 -5.67
CA ILE A 282 10.02 -3.46 -6.09
C ILE A 282 10.57 -3.21 -7.50
N ALA A 283 11.78 -3.67 -7.82
CA ALA A 283 12.36 -3.51 -9.16
C ALA A 283 11.55 -4.20 -10.26
N ARG A 284 11.04 -5.41 -10.03
CA ARG A 284 10.14 -6.10 -10.98
C ARG A 284 8.85 -5.31 -11.20
N ALA A 285 8.24 -4.82 -10.13
CA ALA A 285 7.04 -3.98 -10.23
C ALA A 285 7.33 -2.64 -10.91
N ALA A 286 8.50 -2.06 -10.67
CA ALA A 286 8.96 -0.85 -11.34
C ALA A 286 9.14 -1.06 -12.84
N GLN A 287 9.49 -2.26 -13.33
CA GLN A 287 9.50 -2.57 -14.76
C GLN A 287 8.10 -2.72 -15.32
N GLN A 288 7.25 -3.48 -14.62
CA GLN A 288 5.95 -3.90 -15.13
C GLN A 288 4.88 -2.82 -15.04
N TYR A 289 4.81 -2.08 -13.93
CA TYR A 289 3.77 -1.07 -13.66
C TYR A 289 4.35 0.34 -13.55
N GLY A 290 5.59 0.44 -13.06
CA GLY A 290 6.28 1.70 -12.87
C GLY A 290 5.84 2.46 -11.62
N PHE A 291 6.13 3.75 -11.63
CA PHE A 291 5.85 4.71 -10.58
C PHE A 291 4.94 5.83 -11.10
N VAL A 292 4.26 6.48 -10.17
CA VAL A 292 3.61 7.78 -10.38
C VAL A 292 4.11 8.75 -9.31
N VAL A 293 4.56 9.93 -9.72
CA VAL A 293 4.93 10.99 -8.78
C VAL A 293 3.65 11.48 -8.11
N TRP A 294 3.45 11.23 -6.81
CA TRP A 294 2.18 11.54 -6.15
C TRP A 294 2.24 12.70 -5.14
N ASP A 295 3.43 13.16 -4.82
CA ASP A 295 3.68 14.10 -3.72
C ASP A 295 5.08 14.70 -3.78
N ARG A 296 5.29 15.78 -3.03
CA ARG A 296 6.63 16.24 -2.65
C ARG A 296 7.03 15.69 -1.28
N ALA A 297 8.32 15.69 -0.98
CA ALA A 297 8.86 15.36 0.33
C ALA A 297 10.25 15.98 0.53
N GLY A 298 10.81 15.85 1.74
CA GLY A 298 12.20 16.27 2.02
C GLY A 298 13.27 15.35 1.42
N ALA A 299 12.88 14.15 0.97
CA ALA A 299 13.74 13.18 0.30
C ALA A 299 12.92 12.34 -0.69
N ILE A 300 13.58 11.77 -1.69
CA ILE A 300 12.92 10.84 -2.61
C ILE A 300 12.49 9.59 -1.82
N SER A 301 11.20 9.26 -1.85
CA SER A 301 10.67 8.17 -1.03
C SER A 301 9.51 7.43 -1.68
N LEU A 302 9.52 6.11 -1.49
CA LEU A 302 8.35 5.25 -1.61
C LEU A 302 7.67 5.15 -0.25
N ARG A 303 6.40 4.75 -0.23
CA ARG A 303 5.67 4.49 1.02
C ARG A 303 5.18 3.06 1.03
N ALA A 304 5.47 2.34 2.10
CA ALA A 304 4.89 1.02 2.37
C ALA A 304 3.82 1.17 3.45
N GLU A 305 2.76 0.37 3.44
CA GLU A 305 1.63 0.44 4.37
C GLU A 305 2.07 0.52 5.84
N ASN A 306 1.50 1.44 6.61
CA ASN A 306 1.96 1.69 7.96
C ASN A 306 1.74 0.49 8.90
N PRO A 307 2.74 0.07 9.71
CA PRO A 307 2.59 -1.07 10.61
C PRO A 307 1.51 -0.86 11.68
N LYS A 308 1.04 0.38 11.92
CA LYS A 308 -0.11 0.65 12.79
C LYS A 308 -1.39 -0.09 12.40
N ALA A 309 -1.55 -0.48 11.13
CA ALA A 309 -2.67 -1.33 10.70
C ALA A 309 -2.68 -2.73 11.38
N TRP A 310 -1.51 -3.17 11.87
CA TRP A 310 -1.31 -4.40 12.64
C TRP A 310 -1.07 -4.12 14.13
N THR A 311 -0.14 -3.22 14.47
CA THR A 311 0.32 -3.03 15.85
C THR A 311 -0.76 -2.46 16.76
N GLN A 312 -1.67 -1.63 16.24
CA GLN A 312 -2.84 -1.16 17.00
C GLN A 312 -3.83 -2.28 17.35
N LYS A 313 -3.77 -3.41 16.63
CA LYS A 313 -4.56 -4.62 16.93
C LYS A 313 -3.80 -5.61 17.81
N GLY A 314 -2.62 -5.25 18.31
CA GLY A 314 -1.74 -6.14 19.07
C GLY A 314 -0.99 -7.18 18.22
N LEU A 315 -0.98 -7.02 16.90
CA LEU A 315 -0.21 -7.87 15.98
C LEU A 315 1.21 -7.33 15.80
N PRO A 316 2.20 -8.18 15.47
CA PRO A 316 3.58 -7.73 15.28
C PRO A 316 3.72 -6.79 14.06
N ASP A 317 4.71 -5.89 14.12
CA ASP A 317 5.17 -5.15 12.96
C ASP A 317 5.71 -6.13 11.90
N PRO A 318 5.22 -6.11 10.64
CA PRO A 318 5.67 -7.03 9.61
C PRO A 318 7.06 -6.70 9.05
N TYR A 319 7.54 -5.45 9.13
CA TYR A 319 8.74 -5.02 8.42
C TYR A 319 10.07 -5.55 8.98
N PRO A 320 10.28 -5.72 10.30
CA PRO A 320 11.49 -6.34 10.81
C PRO A 320 11.76 -7.72 10.20
N GLU A 321 10.70 -8.51 10.00
CA GLU A 321 10.77 -9.81 9.32
C GLU A 321 11.02 -9.64 7.81
N ILE A 322 10.19 -8.86 7.12
CA ILE A 322 10.23 -8.69 5.65
C ILE A 322 11.54 -8.05 5.18
N PHE A 323 12.03 -7.05 5.90
CA PHE A 323 13.27 -6.32 5.61
C PHE A 323 14.50 -6.97 6.25
N LYS A 324 14.35 -8.06 7.00
CA LYS A 324 15.45 -8.73 7.71
C LYS A 324 16.25 -7.73 8.56
N SER A 325 15.52 -6.86 9.26
CA SER A 325 16.03 -5.75 10.06
C SER A 325 16.81 -4.66 9.30
N ALA A 326 16.86 -4.70 7.97
CA ALA A 326 17.42 -3.61 7.17
C ALA A 326 16.53 -2.37 7.21
N ALA A 327 17.14 -1.19 7.17
CA ALA A 327 16.44 0.08 7.06
C ALA A 327 15.83 0.25 5.65
N GLY A 328 14.76 1.05 5.53
CA GLY A 328 14.03 1.22 4.27
C GLY A 328 14.90 1.68 3.09
N TRP A 329 15.92 2.51 3.33
CA TRP A 329 16.87 2.95 2.29
C TRP A 329 17.86 1.85 1.86
N GLU A 330 18.17 0.89 2.74
CA GLU A 330 19.03 -0.26 2.40
C GLU A 330 18.33 -1.21 1.43
N ILE A 331 17.00 -1.27 1.47
CA ILE A 331 16.19 -2.10 0.57
C ILE A 331 16.37 -1.71 -0.90
N LEU A 332 16.56 -0.41 -1.17
CA LEU A 332 16.71 0.14 -2.53
C LEU A 332 18.17 0.36 -2.93
N GLN A 333 19.15 -0.01 -2.09
CA GLN A 333 20.54 -0.06 -2.52
C GLN A 333 20.70 -1.06 -3.66
N GLY A 334 21.43 -0.65 -4.71
CA GLY A 334 21.60 -1.43 -5.93
C GLY A 334 20.47 -1.26 -6.95
N PHE A 335 19.40 -0.52 -6.63
CA PHE A 335 18.39 -0.16 -7.64
C PHE A 335 19.04 0.79 -8.68
N PRO A 336 18.98 0.46 -9.99
CA PRO A 336 19.64 1.23 -11.05
C PRO A 336 18.78 2.43 -11.46
N TRP A 337 18.73 3.46 -10.61
CA TRP A 337 17.95 4.68 -10.84
C TRP A 337 18.34 5.42 -12.13
N GLU A 338 19.57 5.22 -12.63
CA GLU A 338 20.04 5.74 -13.91
C GLU A 338 19.40 5.06 -15.13
N LYS A 339 18.71 3.93 -14.93
CA LYS A 339 18.01 3.18 -15.98
C LYS A 339 16.50 3.36 -15.95
N ILE A 340 15.99 4.39 -15.28
CA ILE A 340 14.56 4.71 -15.34
C ILE A 340 14.20 5.38 -16.67
N GLN A 341 12.94 5.28 -17.06
CA GLN A 341 12.39 5.78 -18.33
C GLN A 341 11.10 6.54 -18.03
N PHE A 342 11.06 7.83 -18.35
CA PHE A 342 9.87 8.66 -18.16
C PHE A 342 8.88 8.47 -19.31
N LEU A 343 7.60 8.40 -18.97
CA LEU A 343 6.52 8.38 -19.94
C LEU A 343 6.11 9.83 -20.30
N PRO A 344 5.46 10.03 -21.46
CA PRO A 344 4.90 11.32 -21.84
C PRO A 344 3.95 11.87 -20.77
N PRO A 345 3.78 13.20 -20.67
CA PRO A 345 2.80 13.77 -19.76
C PRO A 345 1.39 13.27 -20.14
N HIS A 346 0.55 13.12 -19.12
CA HIS A 346 -0.81 12.60 -19.21
C HIS A 346 -0.91 11.17 -19.78
N TYR A 347 0.15 10.37 -19.69
CA TYR A 347 0.14 8.99 -20.18
C TYR A 347 -1.03 8.18 -19.58
N GLY A 348 -1.88 7.64 -20.46
CA GLY A 348 -3.03 6.82 -20.08
C GLY A 348 -4.29 7.61 -19.76
N LYS A 349 -4.30 8.95 -19.89
CA LYS A 349 -5.51 9.76 -19.73
C LYS A 349 -6.57 9.28 -20.72
N PRO A 350 -7.80 8.93 -20.25
CA PRO A 350 -8.89 8.61 -21.16
C PRO A 350 -9.17 9.79 -22.08
N ASN A 351 -9.47 9.52 -23.36
CA ASN A 351 -9.94 10.55 -24.27
C ASN A 351 -11.21 11.16 -23.68
N GLU A 352 -11.19 12.46 -23.37
CA GLU A 352 -12.43 13.17 -23.01
C GLU A 352 -13.36 13.11 -24.23
N PRO A 353 -14.62 12.67 -24.08
CA PRO A 353 -15.57 12.87 -25.15
C PRO A 353 -15.64 14.38 -25.40
N MET A 354 -15.30 14.81 -26.62
CA MET A 354 -15.48 16.20 -27.00
C MET A 354 -16.96 16.53 -26.83
N ASN A 355 -17.29 17.31 -25.80
CA ASN A 355 -18.59 17.93 -25.69
C ASN A 355 -18.75 18.82 -26.93
N ARG A 356 -19.57 18.37 -27.88
CA ARG A 356 -20.03 19.15 -29.02
C ARG A 356 -21.12 20.11 -28.60
#